data_AF-A0A059IYA7-F1
#
_entry.id   AF-A0A059IYA7-F1
#
_cell.length_a   1.000
_cell.length_b   1.000
_cell.length_c   1.000
_cell.angle_alpha   90.00
_cell.angle_beta   90.00
_cell.angle_gamma   90.00
#
_symmetry.space_group_name_H-M   'P 1'
#
loop_
_entity.id
_entity.type
_entity.pdbx_description
1 polymer ?
#
loop_
_entity_poly.entity_id
_entity_poly.type
_entity_poly.pdbx_seq_one_letter_code
_entity_poly.pdbx_strand_id
1 'polypeptide(L)'
;MAAIFETLPVEKFCGISEPLKRPREIACFSYDEWHRFRLDDSGLRYYYPPKLPVDLKAGFDTFIQRDESEDKHLNALLDTIIATEKEKGRKYDMDFVTWRGMMTKASP
;
A
#
# COMPACT_ATOMS: atom_id res chain seq x y z
N MET A 1 -22.71 20.24 5.89
CA MET A 1 -23.00 19.55 7.17
C MET A 1 -21.94 18.50 7.39
N ALA A 2 -21.31 18.44 8.56
CA ALA A 2 -20.32 17.41 8.88
C ALA A 2 -21.05 16.20 9.46
N ALA A 3 -20.79 15.00 8.91
CA ALA A 3 -21.24 13.76 9.51
C ALA A 3 -20.32 13.42 10.69
N ILE A 4 -20.90 13.06 11.84
CA ILE A 4 -20.17 12.65 13.03
C ILE A 4 -20.16 11.12 13.06
N PHE A 5 -18.98 10.54 13.20
CA PHE A 5 -18.80 9.11 13.43
C PHE A 5 -18.42 8.89 14.90
N GLU A 6 -19.33 8.30 15.67
CA GLU A 6 -19.10 8.04 17.10
C GLU A 6 -18.26 6.76 17.28
N THR A 7 -17.13 6.88 17.96
CA THR A 7 -16.33 5.71 18.35
C THR A 7 -16.98 5.04 19.56
N LEU A 8 -17.14 3.72 19.48
CA LEU A 8 -17.73 2.91 20.54
C LEU A 8 -16.64 2.22 21.38
N PRO A 9 -16.90 1.91 22.66
CA PRO A 9 -15.97 1.15 23.49
C PRO A 9 -15.63 -0.21 22.85
N VAL A 10 -14.36 -0.64 22.94
CA VAL A 10 -13.87 -1.88 22.32
C VAL A 10 -14.65 -3.10 22.81
N GLU A 11 -15.15 -3.07 24.04
CA GLU A 11 -15.94 -4.13 24.65
C GLU A 11 -17.22 -4.44 23.86
N LYS A 12 -17.77 -3.48 23.11
CA LYS A 12 -18.93 -3.71 22.24
C LYS A 12 -18.60 -4.57 21.02
N PHE A 13 -17.33 -4.68 20.66
CA PHE A 13 -16.82 -5.50 19.56
C PHE A 13 -16.19 -6.81 20.05
N CYS A 14 -16.27 -7.10 21.36
CA CYS A 14 -15.88 -8.39 21.91
C CYS A 14 -16.90 -9.45 21.49
N GLY A 15 -16.48 -10.40 20.64
CA GLY A 15 -17.34 -11.48 20.18
C GLY A 15 -16.87 -12.10 18.89
N ILE A 16 -17.80 -12.73 18.16
CA ILE A 16 -17.53 -13.26 16.83
C ILE A 16 -17.39 -12.07 15.88
N SER A 17 -16.18 -11.89 15.33
CA SER A 17 -15.94 -10.89 14.30
C SER A 17 -16.48 -11.35 12.94
N GLU A 18 -16.85 -10.41 12.09
CA GLU A 18 -17.18 -10.71 10.70
C GLU A 18 -15.99 -11.39 10.01
N PRO A 19 -16.24 -12.42 9.18
CA PRO A 19 -15.17 -13.13 8.50
C PRO A 19 -14.43 -12.21 7.54
N LEU A 20 -13.18 -11.92 7.85
CA LEU A 20 -12.29 -11.19 6.96
C LEU A 20 -11.89 -12.10 5.78
N LYS A 21 -12.21 -11.66 4.56
CA LYS A 21 -11.77 -12.34 3.34
C LYS A 21 -10.24 -12.27 3.24
N ARG A 22 -9.61 -13.38 2.84
CA ARG A 22 -8.16 -13.41 2.61
C ARG A 22 -7.77 -12.41 1.51
N PRO A 23 -6.80 -11.51 1.74
CA PRO A 23 -6.32 -10.59 0.72
C PRO A 23 -5.87 -11.36 -0.52
N ARG A 24 -6.31 -10.90 -1.70
CA ARG A 24 -5.92 -11.44 -3.00
C ARG A 24 -5.28 -10.34 -3.81
N GLU A 25 -4.10 -10.61 -4.32
CA GLU A 25 -3.46 -9.70 -5.26
C GLU A 25 -4.21 -9.72 -6.60
N ILE A 26 -4.50 -8.54 -7.13
CA ILE A 26 -5.18 -8.37 -8.43
C ILE A 26 -4.29 -7.68 -9.47
N ALA A 27 -3.33 -6.87 -8.99
CA ALA A 27 -2.40 -6.08 -9.77
C ALA A 27 -1.19 -5.69 -8.90
N CYS A 28 -0.07 -5.36 -9.53
CA CYS A 28 1.14 -4.84 -8.89
C CYS A 28 1.80 -3.77 -9.77
N PHE A 29 2.65 -2.95 -9.16
CA PHE A 29 3.46 -1.95 -9.85
C PHE A 29 4.76 -1.75 -9.06
N SER A 30 5.75 -1.15 -9.71
CA SER A 30 7.07 -0.90 -9.14
C SER A 30 7.48 0.56 -9.31
N TYR A 31 8.41 0.99 -8.45
CA TYR A 31 9.16 2.22 -8.63
C TYR A 31 10.63 1.87 -8.86
N ASP A 32 11.25 2.49 -9.86
CA ASP A 32 12.68 2.34 -10.08
C ASP A 32 13.53 3.19 -9.11
N GLU A 33 14.85 3.12 -9.26
CA GLU A 33 15.82 3.83 -8.44
C GLU A 33 15.70 5.37 -8.52
N TRP A 34 15.02 5.88 -9.55
CA TRP A 34 14.70 7.30 -9.71
C TRP A 34 13.25 7.62 -9.36
N HIS A 35 12.58 6.72 -8.63
CA HIS A 35 11.18 6.83 -8.23
C HIS A 35 10.18 6.93 -9.40
N ARG A 36 10.53 6.40 -10.58
CA ARG A 36 9.63 6.39 -11.74
C ARG A 36 8.72 5.17 -11.69
N PHE A 37 7.44 5.43 -11.96
CA PHE A 37 6.40 4.43 -11.98
C PHE A 37 6.58 3.43 -13.13
N ARG A 38 6.41 2.14 -12.84
CA ARG A 38 6.43 1.03 -13.81
C ARG A 38 5.30 0.04 -13.52
N LEU A 39 4.63 -0.42 -14.58
CA LEU A 39 3.59 -1.45 -14.51
C LEU A 39 4.22 -2.85 -14.58
N ASP A 40 5.07 -3.17 -13.60
CA ASP A 40 5.78 -4.44 -13.51
C ASP A 40 6.11 -4.79 -12.05
N ASP A 41 6.71 -5.96 -11.84
CA ASP A 41 7.21 -6.47 -10.57
C ASP A 41 8.73 -6.27 -10.40
N SER A 42 9.35 -5.40 -11.21
CA SER A 42 10.81 -5.17 -11.21
C SER A 42 11.36 -4.66 -9.89
N GLY A 43 10.52 -4.04 -9.06
CA GLY A 43 10.86 -3.55 -7.72
C GLY A 43 10.78 -4.63 -6.64
N LEU A 44 10.30 -5.84 -6.94
CA LEU A 44 10.18 -6.92 -5.97
C LEU A 44 11.57 -7.42 -5.55
N ARG A 45 11.80 -7.50 -4.23
CA ARG A 45 13.07 -7.95 -3.66
C ARG A 45 12.90 -9.25 -2.90
N TYR A 46 13.89 -10.12 -3.02
CA TYR A 46 13.95 -11.36 -2.25
C TYR A 46 14.62 -11.12 -0.91
N TYR A 47 14.05 -11.71 0.13
CA TYR A 47 14.68 -11.71 1.45
C TYR A 47 15.96 -12.54 1.40
N TYR A 48 17.06 -11.96 1.88
CA TYR A 48 18.33 -12.66 2.08
C TYR A 48 18.91 -12.24 3.44
N PRO A 49 19.31 -13.18 4.31
CA PRO A 49 19.80 -12.85 5.63
C PRO A 49 21.10 -12.02 5.54
N PRO A 50 21.18 -10.85 6.21
CA PRO A 50 22.39 -10.04 6.21
C PRO A 50 23.51 -10.70 7.02
N LYS A 51 24.77 -10.42 6.67
CA LYS A 51 25.93 -10.83 7.46
C LYS A 51 26.10 -9.90 8.65
N LEU A 52 26.12 -10.45 9.87
CA LEU A 52 26.27 -9.69 11.11
C LEU A 52 27.73 -9.77 11.63
N PRO A 53 28.25 -8.71 12.28
CA PRO A 53 27.61 -7.41 12.51
C PRO A 53 27.57 -6.55 11.22
N VAL A 54 26.52 -5.73 11.08
CA VAL A 54 26.37 -4.79 9.96
C VAL A 54 26.22 -3.37 10.51
N ASP A 55 26.94 -2.41 9.92
CA ASP A 55 26.75 -1.00 10.21
C ASP A 55 25.60 -0.45 9.38
N LEU A 56 24.50 -0.07 10.04
CA LEU A 56 23.31 0.50 9.39
C LEU A 56 23.49 1.97 9.01
N LYS A 57 24.59 2.62 9.43
CA LYS A 57 24.91 4.00 9.02
C LYS A 57 25.65 4.05 7.68
N ALA A 58 26.21 2.94 7.23
CA ALA A 58 26.93 2.87 5.97
C ALA A 58 26.01 3.27 4.80
N GLY A 59 26.41 4.29 4.03
CA GLY A 59 25.65 4.80 2.90
C GLY A 59 24.63 5.90 3.22
N PHE A 60 24.58 6.40 4.46
CA PHE A 60 23.70 7.52 4.85
C PHE A 60 23.95 8.77 4.00
N ASP A 61 25.21 9.15 3.75
CA ASP A 61 25.56 10.36 2.98
C ASP A 61 25.20 10.25 1.48
N THR A 62 25.03 9.03 0.98
CA THR A 62 24.65 8.74 -0.42
C THR A 62 23.17 8.37 -0.55
N PHE A 63 22.39 8.45 0.54
CA PHE A 63 20.99 8.06 0.54
C PHE A 63 20.17 9.02 -0.33
N ILE A 64 19.51 8.46 -1.35
CA ILE A 64 18.55 9.19 -2.17
C ILE A 64 17.22 9.17 -1.44
N GLN A 65 16.92 10.25 -0.72
CA GLN A 65 15.64 10.41 -0.04
C GLN A 65 14.53 10.63 -1.06
N ARG A 66 13.45 9.88 -0.91
CA ARG A 66 12.23 10.08 -1.68
C ARG A 66 11.66 11.47 -1.37
N ASP A 67 11.33 12.22 -2.42
CA ASP A 67 10.60 13.49 -2.26
C ASP A 67 9.19 13.22 -1.71
N GLU A 68 8.88 13.86 -0.59
CA GLU A 68 7.60 13.78 0.13
C GLU A 68 6.80 15.09 0.08
N SER A 69 7.29 16.08 -0.68
CA SER A 69 6.58 17.36 -0.86
C SER A 69 5.33 17.23 -1.73
N GLU A 70 5.30 16.24 -2.62
CA GLU A 70 4.12 15.91 -3.40
C GLU A 70 3.21 14.93 -2.64
N ASP A 71 1.94 15.33 -2.46
CA ASP A 71 0.89 14.42 -2.04
C ASP A 71 0.73 13.33 -3.10
N LYS A 72 1.29 12.15 -2.84
CA LYS A 72 1.06 10.96 -3.65
C LYS A 72 -0.38 10.50 -3.43
N HIS A 73 -1.26 11.11 -4.19
CA HIS A 73 -2.64 10.69 -4.37
C HIS A 73 -2.71 9.22 -4.83
N LEU A 74 -3.92 8.71 -5.00
CA LEU A 74 -4.14 7.33 -5.43
C LEU A 74 -3.73 7.07 -6.90
N ASN A 75 -3.09 8.03 -7.59
CA ASN A 75 -2.75 7.98 -9.02
C ASN A 75 -2.10 6.66 -9.43
N ALA A 76 -0.96 6.30 -8.82
CA ALA A 76 -0.26 5.06 -9.17
C ALA A 76 -1.13 3.80 -8.94
N LEU A 77 -1.93 3.79 -7.88
CA LEU A 77 -2.85 2.68 -7.59
C LEU A 77 -3.96 2.60 -8.64
N LEU A 78 -4.56 3.74 -9.01
CA LEU A 78 -5.63 3.84 -10.00
C LEU A 78 -5.11 3.49 -11.41
N ASP A 79 -3.96 4.03 -11.81
CA ASP A 79 -3.33 3.74 -13.10
C ASP A 79 -3.06 2.24 -13.25
N THR A 80 -2.57 1.59 -12.18
CA THR A 80 -2.32 0.15 -12.15
C THR A 80 -3.62 -0.66 -12.29
N ILE A 81 -4.68 -0.27 -11.58
CA ILE A 81 -5.99 -0.93 -11.68
C ILE A 81 -6.55 -0.76 -13.11
N ILE A 82 -6.55 0.46 -13.65
CA ILE A 82 -7.05 0.75 -15.01
C ILE A 82 -6.30 -0.05 -16.07
N ALA A 83 -4.97 -0.13 -15.98
CA ALA A 83 -4.16 -0.93 -16.88
C ALA A 83 -4.53 -2.42 -16.81
N THR A 84 -4.69 -2.95 -15.59
CA THR A 84 -5.07 -4.34 -15.35
C THR A 84 -6.48 -4.66 -15.86
N GLU A 85 -7.44 -3.73 -15.70
CA GLU A 85 -8.80 -3.90 -16.21
C GLU A 85 -8.84 -3.92 -17.75
N LYS A 86 -8.04 -3.05 -18.39
CA LYS A 86 -7.89 -3.03 -19.85
C LYS A 86 -7.28 -4.32 -20.38
N GLU A 87 -6.25 -4.83 -19.72
CA GLU A 87 -5.59 -6.08 -20.10
C GLU A 87 -6.52 -7.30 -19.96
N LYS A 88 -7.24 -7.40 -18.84
CA LYS A 88 -8.11 -8.55 -18.52
C LYS A 88 -9.51 -8.44 -19.14
N GLY A 89 -9.86 -7.30 -19.73
CA GLY A 89 -11.16 -7.04 -20.33
C GLY A 89 -12.32 -7.10 -19.34
N ARG A 90 -12.06 -6.93 -18.04
CA ARG A 90 -13.08 -6.95 -16.97
C ARG A 90 -12.82 -5.87 -15.96
N LYS A 91 -13.89 -5.33 -15.37
CA LYS A 91 -13.81 -4.42 -14.24
C LYS A 91 -13.82 -5.17 -12.92
N TYR A 92 -13.20 -4.59 -11.91
CA TYR A 92 -13.29 -5.08 -10.54
C TYR A 92 -14.41 -4.36 -9.80
N ASP A 93 -15.24 -5.13 -9.11
CA ASP A 93 -16.26 -4.60 -8.21
C ASP A 93 -15.60 -4.28 -6.87
N MET A 94 -15.55 -2.99 -6.51
CA MET A 94 -14.80 -2.47 -5.37
C MET A 94 -15.59 -1.33 -4.70
N ASP A 95 -15.86 -1.46 -3.40
CA ASP A 95 -16.56 -0.43 -2.63
C ASP A 95 -15.68 0.79 -2.33
N PHE A 96 -14.39 0.57 -2.12
CA PHE A 96 -13.41 1.62 -1.85
C PHE A 96 -12.02 1.25 -2.35
N VAL A 97 -11.23 2.26 -2.67
CA VAL A 97 -9.83 2.14 -3.09
C VAL A 97 -9.00 3.09 -2.22
N THR A 98 -7.99 2.56 -1.52
CA THR A 98 -7.16 3.36 -0.63
C THR A 98 -5.81 2.69 -0.36
N TRP A 99 -4.86 3.47 0.17
CA TRP A 99 -3.59 2.93 0.65
C TRP A 99 -3.79 2.13 1.94
N ARG A 100 -3.04 1.02 2.09
CA ARG A 100 -3.03 0.23 3.33
C ARG A 100 -2.81 1.08 4.58
N GLY A 101 -1.93 2.07 4.50
CA GLY A 101 -1.66 2.98 5.62
C GLY A 101 -2.88 3.76 6.10
N MET A 102 -3.83 4.08 5.21
CA MET A 102 -5.09 4.71 5.61
C MET A 102 -5.98 3.75 6.40
N MET A 103 -6.04 2.48 6.01
CA MET A 103 -6.78 1.45 6.76
C MET A 103 -6.18 1.24 8.15
N THR A 104 -4.85 1.30 8.29
CA THR A 104 -4.19 1.21 9.62
C THR A 104 -4.52 2.40 10.50
N LYS A 105 -4.67 3.62 9.95
CA LYS A 105 -5.07 4.81 10.73
C LYS A 105 -6.54 4.76 11.18
N ALA A 106 -7.39 4.11 10.40
CA ALA A 106 -8.81 3.97 10.71
C ALA A 106 -9.10 2.81 11.68
N SER A 107 -8.16 1.88 11.86
CA SER A 107 -8.30 0.82 12.86
C SER A 107 -8.17 1.41 14.26
N PRO A 108 -9.12 1.12 15.17
CA PRO A 108 -8.96 1.41 16.59
C PRO A 108 -7.84 0.56 17.22
#